data_AF-A0A6J4KQ66-F1
#
_entry.id   AF-A0A6J4KQ66-F1
#
_cell.length_a   1.000
_cell.length_b   1.000
_cell.length_c   1.000
_cell.angle_alpha   90.00
_cell.angle_beta   90.00
_cell.angle_gamma   90.00
#
_symmetry.space_group_name_H-M   'P 1'
#
loop_
_entity.id
_entity.type
_entity.pdbx_description
1 polymer ?
#
loop_
_entity_poly.entity_id
_entity_poly.type
_entity_poly.pdbx_seq_one_letter_code
_entity_poly.pdbx_strand_id
1 'polypeptide(L)'
;MDVLPIFQEDEEIQNIAPADAGKKIVIMNQDASRLAVSRQGKIEAMEIQQRSKDKPDRPGQISMKKELDSSLQECLDFQGAINRSALAVRTDARGIINYVSDQVCSISNYSRAELIGCHFGILHSEYKSSELIKNLLSTVAKGEVWQGDIKNKAKNGSDYWVYAAVVPLWGSKGKPCEYLAIGFDITDRKAVEAAQAEANRAKDEFLAIASHELRSPLSAILGWVQLARSRNLNEATTSRALEIIERNAKLQNQQIDNLLDLSRLLRGKVCLKIGRVHLPSIIKSALDTLRPAADAKNIRVETHFDPAVSYVLADAERLQQVVWNLLTNAIKFTPESAPNPVQVRTEPTASGV
;
A
#
# COMPACT_ATOMS: atom_id res chain seq x y z
N MET A 1 -6.37 24.23 45.19
CA MET A 1 -7.62 23.54 44.82
C MET A 1 -7.31 22.77 43.56
N ASP A 2 -6.74 21.56 43.64
CA ASP A 2 -7.35 20.32 44.18
C ASP A 2 -8.70 20.08 43.49
N VAL A 3 -9.01 18.95 42.84
CA VAL A 3 -8.70 17.53 43.11
C VAL A 3 -8.88 16.70 41.81
N LEU A 4 -8.13 15.59 41.72
CA LEU A 4 -8.27 14.32 40.93
C LEU A 4 -9.73 13.78 40.76
N PRO A 5 -10.07 12.71 39.97
CA PRO A 5 -9.23 11.55 39.59
C PRO A 5 -9.41 10.94 38.16
N ILE A 6 -8.44 10.09 37.82
CA ILE A 6 -8.43 9.14 36.70
C ILE A 6 -8.64 7.73 37.30
N PHE A 7 -9.49 6.92 36.65
CA PHE A 7 -9.53 5.45 36.53
C PHE A 7 -10.96 4.89 36.62
N GLN A 8 -11.46 4.36 35.51
CA GLN A 8 -12.25 3.12 35.46
C GLN A 8 -11.87 2.35 34.19
N GLU A 9 -11.63 1.06 34.38
CA GLU A 9 -11.26 0.01 33.43
C GLU A 9 -12.45 -0.38 32.53
N ASP A 10 -12.18 -0.87 31.31
CA ASP A 10 -12.56 -2.25 30.94
C ASP A 10 -11.94 -2.70 29.60
N GLU A 11 -11.64 -4.01 29.60
CA GLU A 11 -11.13 -4.95 28.60
C GLU A 11 -11.89 -4.87 27.25
N GLU A 12 -11.48 -5.36 26.07
CA GLU A 12 -10.65 -6.50 25.64
C GLU A 12 -10.59 -6.40 24.10
N ILE A 13 -9.42 -6.44 23.42
CA ILE A 13 -9.30 -7.03 22.06
C ILE A 13 -7.90 -7.67 21.92
N GLN A 14 -7.93 -8.99 21.74
CA GLN A 14 -6.80 -9.89 21.46
C GLN A 14 -6.23 -9.75 20.03
N ASN A 15 -4.98 -10.24 19.89
CA ASN A 15 -4.27 -10.67 18.68
C ASN A 15 -3.75 -9.53 17.77
N ILE A 16 -2.45 -9.36 17.46
CA ILE A 16 -1.34 -10.29 17.17
C ILE A 16 -0.02 -9.65 17.64
N ALA A 17 0.87 -10.43 18.26
CA ALA A 17 2.01 -9.96 19.06
C ALA A 17 3.14 -9.23 18.30
N PRO A 18 3.51 -7.99 18.67
CA PRO A 18 4.74 -7.33 18.25
C PRO A 18 5.86 -7.62 19.27
N ALA A 19 6.22 -8.88 19.44
CA ALA A 19 7.10 -9.28 20.56
C ALA A 19 8.60 -9.20 20.26
N ASP A 20 9.05 -9.35 19.00
CA ASP A 20 10.49 -9.53 18.72
C ASP A 20 11.25 -8.27 18.28
N ALA A 21 10.60 -7.33 17.61
CA ALA A 21 11.22 -6.05 17.24
C ALA A 21 11.30 -5.09 18.44
N GLY A 22 10.23 -5.01 19.23
CA GLY A 22 10.19 -4.20 20.46
C GLY A 22 11.15 -4.72 21.53
N LYS A 23 11.26 -6.05 21.71
CA LYS A 23 12.26 -6.64 22.63
C LYS A 23 13.69 -6.35 22.20
N LYS A 24 14.01 -6.43 20.91
CA LYS A 24 15.36 -6.08 20.40
C LYS A 24 15.70 -4.61 20.63
N ILE A 25 14.75 -3.69 20.47
CA ILE A 25 14.95 -2.26 20.69
C ILE A 25 15.11 -1.93 22.19
N VAL A 26 14.34 -2.58 23.07
CA VAL A 26 14.47 -2.40 24.53
C VAL A 26 15.80 -2.94 25.05
N ILE A 27 16.27 -4.09 24.54
CA ILE A 27 17.58 -4.65 24.89
C ILE A 27 18.71 -3.73 24.38
N MET A 28 18.63 -3.25 23.14
CA MET A 28 19.60 -2.29 22.60
C MET A 28 19.61 -0.94 23.37
N ASN A 29 18.48 -0.50 23.91
CA ASN A 29 18.35 0.75 24.66
C ASN A 29 18.95 0.65 26.08
N GLN A 30 18.81 -0.50 26.75
CA GLN A 30 19.46 -0.75 28.04
C GLN A 30 20.98 -0.86 27.89
N ASP A 31 21.48 -1.45 26.81
CA ASP A 31 22.91 -1.60 26.55
C ASP A 31 23.57 -0.32 26.01
N ALA A 32 22.87 0.48 25.20
CA ALA A 32 23.35 1.80 24.77
C ALA A 32 23.50 2.79 25.94
N SER A 33 22.57 2.73 26.90
CA SER A 33 22.63 3.53 28.14
C SER A 33 23.78 3.07 29.05
N ARG A 34 24.06 1.76 29.12
CA ARG A 34 25.26 1.21 29.80
C ARG A 34 26.57 1.62 29.11
N LEU A 35 26.61 1.64 27.78
CA LEU A 35 27.76 2.12 27.01
C LEU A 35 28.05 3.61 27.24
N ALA A 36 27.01 4.44 27.35
CA ALA A 36 27.16 5.87 27.62
C ALA A 36 27.75 6.14 29.02
N VAL A 37 27.29 5.41 30.04
CA VAL A 37 27.85 5.47 31.40
C VAL A 37 29.29 4.94 31.44
N SER A 38 29.60 3.88 30.69
CA SER A 38 30.96 3.34 30.56
C SER A 38 31.93 4.32 29.90
N ARG A 39 31.47 5.13 28.93
CA ARG A 39 32.30 6.15 28.27
C ARG A 39 32.64 7.33 29.19
N GLN A 40 31.73 7.71 30.09
CA GLN A 40 31.98 8.74 31.10
C GLN A 40 33.06 8.29 32.10
N GLY A 41 32.99 7.03 32.55
CA GLY A 41 34.03 6.41 33.38
C GLY A 41 35.39 6.29 32.67
N LYS A 42 35.40 6.12 31.34
CA LYS A 42 36.62 6.07 30.51
C LYS A 42 37.34 7.41 30.38
N ILE A 43 36.62 8.54 30.35
CA ILE A 43 37.24 9.87 30.28
C ILE A 43 37.92 10.21 31.62
N GLU A 44 37.24 9.92 32.74
CA GLU A 44 37.82 10.11 34.08
C GLU A 44 39.04 9.19 34.31
N ALA A 45 39.00 7.94 33.83
CA ALA A 45 40.13 7.02 33.94
C ALA A 45 41.36 7.44 33.10
N MET A 46 41.15 7.97 31.88
CA MET A 46 42.23 8.47 31.02
C MET A 46 42.89 9.74 31.59
N GLU A 47 42.12 10.63 32.21
CA GLU A 47 42.64 11.83 32.89
C GLU A 47 43.48 11.48 34.12
N ILE A 48 43.07 10.46 34.89
CA ILE A 48 43.83 9.93 36.02
C ILE A 48 45.15 9.30 35.54
N GLN A 49 45.14 8.61 34.40
CA GLN A 49 46.32 7.95 33.85
C GLN A 49 47.37 8.94 33.30
N GLN A 50 46.93 10.04 32.68
CA GLN A 50 47.83 11.12 32.23
C GLN A 50 48.57 11.81 33.38
N ARG A 51 47.98 11.86 34.58
CA ARG A 51 48.64 12.39 35.80
C ARG A 51 49.69 11.44 36.41
N SER A 52 49.78 10.19 35.94
CA SER A 52 50.62 9.15 36.56
C SER A 52 51.93 8.80 35.80
N LYS A 53 52.34 9.65 34.85
CA LYS A 53 53.38 9.36 33.83
C LYS A 53 54.81 9.03 34.31
N ASP A 54 55.10 8.97 35.61
CA ASP A 54 56.47 8.82 36.15
C ASP A 54 56.71 7.60 37.06
N LYS A 55 56.06 6.44 36.84
CA LYS A 55 56.42 5.19 37.57
C LYS A 55 56.42 3.93 36.69
N PRO A 56 57.31 2.95 36.95
CA PRO A 56 57.53 1.80 36.07
C PRO A 56 56.36 0.81 36.11
N ASP A 57 56.16 0.13 34.98
CA ASP A 57 55.07 -0.82 34.68
C ASP A 57 54.85 -1.86 35.79
N ARG A 58 53.64 -1.85 36.38
CA ARG A 58 53.19 -2.86 37.36
C ARG A 58 52.23 -3.86 36.72
N PRO A 59 52.18 -5.13 37.18
CA PRO A 59 51.31 -6.18 36.63
C PRO A 59 49.82 -5.81 36.51
N GLY A 60 49.32 -4.92 37.38
CA GLY A 60 47.93 -4.42 37.34
C GLY A 60 47.61 -3.50 36.15
N GLN A 61 48.59 -2.78 35.59
CA GLN A 61 48.39 -1.96 34.38
C GLN A 61 48.22 -2.81 33.12
N ILE A 62 48.86 -3.98 33.08
CA ILE A 62 48.74 -4.93 31.95
C ILE A 62 47.35 -5.58 31.96
N SER A 63 46.81 -5.94 33.13
CA SER A 63 45.46 -6.51 33.26
C SER A 63 44.37 -5.50 32.86
N MET A 64 44.46 -4.26 33.35
CA MET A 64 43.53 -3.19 32.96
C MET A 64 43.60 -2.86 31.47
N LYS A 65 44.79 -2.87 30.87
CA LYS A 65 44.97 -2.64 29.44
C LYS A 65 44.31 -3.76 28.60
N LYS A 66 44.43 -5.01 29.05
CA LYS A 66 43.82 -6.18 28.40
C LYS A 66 42.29 -6.19 28.49
N GLU A 67 41.74 -5.79 29.63
CA GLU A 67 40.29 -5.60 29.82
C GLU A 67 39.76 -4.45 28.95
N LEU A 68 40.50 -3.34 28.87
CA LEU A 68 40.16 -2.20 28.03
C LEU A 68 40.15 -2.55 26.54
N ASP A 69 41.14 -3.33 26.07
CA ASP A 69 41.22 -3.80 24.69
C ASP A 69 40.08 -4.77 24.35
N SER A 70 39.68 -5.64 25.30
CA SER A 70 38.54 -6.54 25.14
C SER A 70 37.21 -5.77 25.04
N SER A 71 36.98 -4.81 25.93
CA SER A 71 35.79 -3.94 25.85
C SER A 71 35.79 -3.03 24.62
N LEU A 72 36.96 -2.70 24.07
CA LEU A 72 37.08 -1.97 22.81
C LEU A 72 36.70 -2.85 21.63
N GLN A 73 37.13 -4.11 21.63
CA GLN A 73 36.78 -5.08 20.59
C GLN A 73 35.27 -5.39 20.56
N GLU A 74 34.64 -5.59 21.73
CA GLU A 74 33.18 -5.78 21.83
C GLU A 74 32.39 -4.58 21.29
N CYS A 75 32.85 -3.34 21.57
CA CYS A 75 32.27 -2.14 20.99
C CYS A 75 32.42 -2.08 19.46
N LEU A 76 33.57 -2.48 18.93
CA LEU A 76 33.84 -2.51 17.49
C LEU A 76 32.99 -3.56 16.77
N ASP A 77 32.80 -4.73 17.38
CA ASP A 77 31.97 -5.80 16.83
C ASP A 77 30.50 -5.39 16.81
N PHE A 78 30.02 -4.72 17.88
CA PHE A 78 28.67 -4.18 17.94
C PHE A 78 28.44 -3.03 16.94
N GLN A 79 29.42 -2.13 16.79
CA GLN A 79 29.40 -1.07 15.78
C GLN A 79 29.41 -1.65 14.36
N GLY A 80 30.15 -2.74 14.13
CA GLY A 80 30.16 -3.50 12.88
C GLY A 80 28.81 -4.15 12.57
N ALA A 81 28.11 -4.68 13.59
CA ALA A 81 26.78 -5.26 13.43
C ALA A 81 25.72 -4.19 13.09
N ILE A 82 25.72 -3.05 13.79
CA ILE A 82 24.83 -1.92 13.49
C ILE A 82 25.10 -1.37 12.08
N ASN A 83 26.36 -1.17 11.70
CA ASN A 83 26.72 -0.62 10.40
C ASN A 83 26.24 -1.44 9.21
N ARG A 84 26.20 -2.76 9.36
CA ARG A 84 25.77 -3.68 8.30
C ARG A 84 24.27 -3.92 8.30
N SER A 85 23.57 -3.69 9.41
CA SER A 85 22.19 -4.18 9.60
C SER A 85 21.16 -3.08 9.81
N ALA A 86 21.58 -1.87 10.22
CA ALA A 86 20.68 -0.78 10.56
C ALA A 86 21.08 0.52 9.86
N LEU A 87 20.08 1.32 9.54
CA LEU A 87 20.24 2.68 9.05
C LEU A 87 20.60 3.57 10.23
N ALA A 88 21.90 3.87 10.38
CA ALA A 88 22.40 4.75 11.44
C ALA A 88 22.94 6.07 10.90
N VAL A 89 22.50 7.18 11.49
CA VAL A 89 22.96 8.55 11.23
C VAL A 89 23.21 9.24 12.56
N ARG A 90 24.36 9.89 12.72
CA ARG A 90 24.63 10.74 13.89
C ARG A 90 24.84 12.18 13.46
N THR A 91 24.28 13.10 14.24
CA THR A 91 24.37 14.54 14.02
C THR A 91 24.87 15.27 15.26
N ASP A 92 25.43 16.47 15.06
CA ASP A 92 25.67 17.43 16.14
C ASP A 92 24.37 18.10 16.63
N ALA A 93 24.48 18.97 17.64
CA ALA A 93 23.34 19.73 18.17
C ALA A 93 22.64 20.64 17.14
N ARG A 94 23.27 20.93 16.00
CA ARG A 94 22.69 21.73 14.90
C ARG A 94 22.07 20.85 13.81
N GLY A 95 22.09 19.53 13.95
CA GLY A 95 21.59 18.59 12.95
C GLY A 95 22.56 18.32 11.80
N ILE A 96 23.83 18.70 11.93
CA ILE A 96 24.85 18.42 10.92
C ILE A 96 25.37 17.00 11.09
N ILE A 97 25.28 16.21 10.02
CA ILE A 97 25.67 14.81 10.00
C ILE A 97 27.19 14.69 10.19
N ASN A 98 27.61 13.95 11.22
CA ASN A 98 29.00 13.60 11.48
C ASN A 98 29.30 12.11 11.29
N TYR A 99 28.26 11.28 11.07
CA TYR A 99 28.39 9.86 10.84
C TYR A 99 27.21 9.29 10.05
N VAL A 100 27.51 8.37 9.13
CA VAL A 100 26.51 7.54 8.42
C VAL A 100 27.02 6.11 8.23
N SER A 101 26.14 5.15 8.49
CA SER A 101 26.33 3.73 8.17
C SER A 101 26.34 3.48 6.65
N ASP A 102 26.87 2.33 6.22
CA ASP A 102 26.89 1.93 4.81
C ASP A 102 25.46 1.73 4.25
N GLN A 103 24.55 1.22 5.10
CA GLN A 103 23.15 1.03 4.72
C GLN A 103 22.46 2.34 4.34
N VAL A 104 22.75 3.44 5.06
CA VAL A 104 22.21 4.76 4.73
C VAL A 104 22.67 5.20 3.35
N CYS A 105 23.95 5.01 3.02
CA CYS A 105 24.46 5.34 1.69
C CYS A 105 23.79 4.49 0.60
N SER A 106 23.64 3.18 0.85
CA SER A 106 23.02 2.26 -0.10
C SER A 106 21.57 2.63 -0.42
N ILE A 107 20.72 2.82 0.60
CA ILE A 107 19.29 3.09 0.39
C ILE A 107 19.04 4.51 -0.12
N SER A 108 19.78 5.50 0.39
CA SER A 108 19.55 6.90 0.06
C SER A 108 20.18 7.32 -1.28
N ASN A 109 21.03 6.47 -1.88
CA ASN A 109 21.80 6.76 -3.08
C ASN A 109 22.73 7.97 -2.96
N TYR A 110 23.05 8.41 -1.73
CA TYR A 110 24.07 9.41 -1.46
C TYR A 110 25.37 8.73 -1.04
N SER A 111 26.49 9.25 -1.51
CA SER A 111 27.79 8.85 -0.98
C SER A 111 27.99 9.41 0.43
N ARG A 112 28.83 8.76 1.23
CA ARG A 112 29.20 9.25 2.56
C ARG A 112 29.76 10.67 2.51
N ALA A 113 30.59 10.99 1.52
CA ALA A 113 31.20 12.31 1.36
C ALA A 113 30.16 13.41 1.10
N GLU A 114 29.02 13.09 0.49
CA GLU A 114 27.92 14.04 0.26
C GLU A 114 27.03 14.23 1.50
N LEU A 115 26.99 13.23 2.40
CA LEU A 115 26.16 13.30 3.61
C LEU A 115 26.90 13.95 4.78
N ILE A 116 28.18 13.64 4.97
CA ILE A 116 28.97 14.19 6.06
C ILE A 116 29.11 15.71 5.91
N GLY A 117 28.83 16.45 6.97
CA GLY A 117 28.85 17.91 6.98
C GLY A 117 27.57 18.57 6.47
N CYS A 118 26.63 17.80 5.92
CA CYS A 118 25.31 18.30 5.53
C CYS A 118 24.30 18.18 6.67
N HIS A 119 23.27 19.03 6.63
CA HIS A 119 22.14 18.93 7.54
C HIS A 119 21.28 17.70 7.20
N PHE A 120 20.82 16.94 8.20
CA PHE A 120 20.08 15.67 7.99
C PHE A 120 18.81 15.79 7.14
N GLY A 121 18.25 17.00 7.04
CA GLY A 121 17.16 17.34 6.14
C GLY A 121 17.41 16.99 4.66
N ILE A 122 18.66 16.76 4.22
CA ILE A 122 18.97 16.25 2.87
C ILE A 122 18.28 14.91 2.55
N LEU A 123 17.99 14.09 3.57
CA LEU A 123 17.30 12.81 3.44
C LEU A 123 15.76 12.94 3.42
N HIS A 124 15.24 14.15 3.65
CA HIS A 124 13.81 14.42 3.80
C HIS A 124 13.38 15.62 2.94
N SER A 125 12.69 15.37 1.82
CA SER A 125 12.24 16.44 0.92
C SER A 125 11.25 17.43 1.56
N GLU A 126 10.52 17.01 2.59
CA GLU A 126 9.50 17.82 3.27
C GLU A 126 9.89 18.20 4.71
N TYR A 127 11.19 18.18 5.01
CA TYR A 127 11.74 18.44 6.34
C TYR A 127 11.14 19.68 7.04
N LYS A 128 10.89 20.76 6.29
CA LYS A 128 10.42 22.04 6.84
C LYS A 128 8.90 22.13 7.05
N SER A 129 8.12 21.33 6.32
CA SER A 129 6.65 21.39 6.33
C SER A 129 6.00 20.22 7.07
N SER A 130 6.75 19.15 7.33
CA SER A 130 6.23 17.94 7.97
C SER A 130 5.97 18.14 9.48
N GLU A 131 4.72 17.94 9.89
CA GLU A 131 4.32 17.97 11.30
C GLU A 131 5.00 16.85 12.11
N LEU A 132 5.26 15.71 11.47
CA LEU A 132 5.99 14.59 12.07
C LEU A 132 7.43 15.00 12.42
N ILE A 133 8.11 15.73 11.54
CA ILE A 133 9.47 16.20 11.78
C ILE A 133 9.51 17.27 12.88
N LYS A 134 8.52 18.17 12.94
CA LYS A 134 8.41 19.12 14.05
C LYS A 134 8.23 18.41 15.38
N ASN A 135 7.37 17.40 15.43
CA ASN A 135 7.17 16.57 16.60
C ASN A 135 8.49 15.89 17.02
N LEU A 136 9.17 15.22 16.09
CA LEU A 136 10.48 14.61 16.30
C LEU A 136 11.48 15.58 16.92
N LEU A 137 11.70 16.74 16.28
CA LEU A 137 12.62 17.76 16.76
C LEU A 137 12.26 18.26 18.16
N SER A 138 10.97 18.45 18.44
CA SER A 138 10.50 18.91 19.74
C SER A 138 10.70 17.86 20.84
N THR A 139 10.51 16.58 20.54
CA THR A 139 10.70 15.47 21.48
C THR A 139 12.17 15.33 21.84
N VAL A 140 13.05 15.28 20.84
CA VAL A 140 14.50 15.11 21.09
C VAL A 140 15.14 16.34 21.74
N ALA A 141 14.61 17.54 21.48
CA ALA A 141 15.05 18.77 22.15
C ALA A 141 14.73 18.79 23.65
N LYS A 142 13.66 18.09 24.08
CA LYS A 142 13.33 17.88 25.50
C LYS A 142 14.20 16.81 26.17
N GLY A 143 15.06 16.12 25.40
CA GLY A 143 15.85 15.00 25.88
C GLY A 143 15.11 13.66 25.86
N GLU A 144 13.93 13.61 25.23
CA GLU A 144 13.14 12.39 25.10
C GLU A 144 13.52 11.62 23.82
N VAL A 145 13.31 10.30 23.83
CA VAL A 145 13.51 9.46 22.65
C VAL A 145 12.28 9.56 21.75
N TRP A 146 12.48 9.86 20.48
CA TRP A 146 11.42 9.80 19.48
C TRP A 146 11.45 8.46 18.74
N GLN A 147 10.28 7.88 18.44
CA GLN A 147 10.15 6.65 17.66
C GLN A 147 8.98 6.75 16.66
N GLY A 148 9.17 6.26 15.44
CA GLY A 148 8.10 6.22 14.44
C GLY A 148 8.54 5.90 13.02
N ASP A 149 7.56 5.76 12.14
CA ASP A 149 7.75 5.59 10.70
C ASP A 149 8.05 6.93 10.05
N ILE A 150 9.14 7.03 9.28
CA ILE A 150 9.50 8.22 8.52
C ILE A 150 9.60 7.87 7.04
N LYS A 151 8.95 8.69 6.20
CA LYS A 151 9.12 8.65 4.75
C LYS A 151 10.26 9.57 4.33
N ASN A 152 11.23 8.99 3.62
CA ASN A 152 12.44 9.66 3.17
C ASN A 152 12.50 9.67 1.64
N LYS A 153 13.37 10.54 1.11
CA LYS A 153 13.59 10.65 -0.33
C LYS A 153 15.07 10.41 -0.65
N ALA A 154 15.33 9.47 -1.54
CA ALA A 154 16.67 9.16 -2.04
C ALA A 154 17.10 10.19 -3.09
N LYS A 155 18.42 10.25 -3.37
CA LYS A 155 19.02 11.16 -4.36
C LYS A 155 18.42 11.02 -5.77
N ASN A 156 18.05 9.80 -6.14
CA ASN A 156 17.41 9.49 -7.43
C ASN A 156 15.91 9.85 -7.49
N GLY A 157 15.35 10.41 -6.41
CA GLY A 157 13.95 10.78 -6.30
C GLY A 157 13.00 9.69 -5.79
N SER A 158 13.49 8.45 -5.62
CA SER A 158 12.69 7.36 -5.04
C SER A 158 12.38 7.59 -3.57
N ASP A 159 11.19 7.15 -3.15
CA ASP A 159 10.77 7.21 -1.76
C ASP A 159 11.15 5.90 -1.04
N TYR A 160 11.58 6.00 0.21
CA TYR A 160 11.82 4.85 1.08
C TYR A 160 11.31 5.13 2.49
N TRP A 161 10.93 4.08 3.21
CA TRP A 161 10.37 4.18 4.55
C TRP A 161 11.31 3.58 5.58
N VAL A 162 11.47 4.29 6.69
CA VAL A 162 12.31 3.87 7.81
C VAL A 162 11.50 3.88 9.09
N TYR A 163 11.48 2.77 9.81
CA TYR A 163 11.09 2.80 11.23
C TYR A 163 12.31 3.23 12.03
N ALA A 164 12.27 4.44 12.58
CA ALA A 164 13.42 5.07 13.21
C ALA A 164 13.17 5.36 14.70
N ALA A 165 14.24 5.27 15.47
CA ALA A 165 14.36 5.84 16.80
C ALA A 165 15.43 6.93 16.77
N VAL A 166 15.12 8.12 17.31
CA VAL A 166 16.07 9.22 17.45
C VAL A 166 16.34 9.46 18.93
N VAL A 167 17.60 9.26 19.31
CA VAL A 167 18.04 9.31 20.70
C VAL A 167 18.96 10.53 20.89
N PRO A 168 18.63 11.45 21.81
CA PRO A 168 19.54 12.51 22.21
C PRO A 168 20.71 11.96 23.03
N LEU A 169 21.92 12.34 22.67
CA LEU A 169 23.14 11.98 23.38
C LEU A 169 23.64 13.18 24.19
N TRP A 170 23.87 12.96 25.48
CA TRP A 170 24.16 14.01 26.45
C TRP A 170 25.66 14.30 26.51
N GLY A 171 26.01 15.58 26.56
CA GLY A 171 27.33 16.02 27.02
C GLY A 171 27.36 16.27 28.52
N SER A 172 28.54 16.63 29.04
CA SER A 172 28.83 16.86 30.47
C SER A 172 28.07 18.04 31.14
N LYS A 173 27.13 18.71 30.44
CA LYS A 173 26.43 19.91 30.92
C LYS A 173 24.89 19.85 30.83
N GLY A 174 24.29 18.67 30.76
CA GLY A 174 22.81 18.52 30.85
C GLY A 174 22.02 19.09 29.68
N LYS A 175 22.65 19.30 28.51
CA LYS A 175 21.98 19.57 27.23
C LYS A 175 22.41 18.52 26.20
N PRO A 176 21.51 18.08 25.29
CA PRO A 176 21.88 17.19 24.19
C PRO A 176 22.97 17.83 23.33
N CYS A 177 24.08 17.12 23.12
CA CYS A 177 25.19 17.60 22.30
C CYS A 177 25.19 16.95 20.91
N GLU A 178 24.59 15.77 20.78
CA GLU A 178 24.49 15.01 19.54
C GLU A 178 23.14 14.27 19.49
N TYR A 179 22.74 13.86 18.30
CA TYR A 179 21.58 12.98 18.11
C TYR A 179 21.99 11.76 17.32
N LEU A 180 21.52 10.59 17.73
CA LEU A 180 21.67 9.32 17.00
C LEU A 180 20.32 8.87 16.50
N ALA A 181 20.15 8.83 15.18
CA ALA A 181 19.04 8.17 14.53
C ALA A 181 19.47 6.75 14.14
N ILE A 182 18.70 5.76 14.57
CA ILE A 182 18.85 4.36 14.18
C ILE A 182 17.51 3.82 13.69
N GLY A 183 17.51 3.06 12.62
CA GLY A 183 16.27 2.50 12.10
C GLY A 183 16.46 1.35 11.12
N PHE A 184 15.33 0.81 10.67
CA PHE A 184 15.29 -0.27 9.70
C PHE A 184 14.44 0.14 8.50
N ASP A 185 14.85 -0.31 7.33
CA ASP A 185 14.05 -0.19 6.12
C ASP A 185 12.76 -1.00 6.26
N ILE A 186 11.63 -0.34 6.04
CA ILE A 186 10.29 -0.94 6.04
C ILE A 186 9.55 -0.66 4.73
N THR A 187 10.28 -0.28 3.66
CA THR A 187 9.71 0.11 2.37
C THR A 187 8.86 -0.99 1.76
N ASP A 188 9.37 -2.22 1.67
CA ASP A 188 8.63 -3.36 1.15
C ASP A 188 7.36 -3.64 1.95
N ARG A 189 7.46 -3.55 3.28
CA ARG A 189 6.31 -3.74 4.17
C ARG A 189 5.24 -2.68 3.91
N LYS A 190 5.62 -1.41 3.80
CA LYS A 190 4.69 -0.30 3.50
C LYS A 190 4.06 -0.43 2.11
N ALA A 191 4.82 -0.91 1.13
CA ALA A 191 4.30 -1.17 -0.21
C ALA A 191 3.22 -2.27 -0.20
N VAL A 192 3.47 -3.37 0.53
CA VAL A 192 2.49 -4.46 0.70
C VAL A 192 1.27 -3.99 1.47
N GLU A 193 1.44 -3.27 2.58
CA GLU A 193 0.34 -2.69 3.38
C GLU A 193 -0.53 -1.76 2.52
N ALA A 194 0.09 -0.88 1.73
CA ALA A 194 -0.63 0.04 0.84
C ALA A 194 -1.38 -0.70 -0.27
N ALA A 195 -0.76 -1.69 -0.92
CA ALA A 195 -1.40 -2.50 -1.95
C ALA A 195 -2.61 -3.28 -1.39
N GLN A 196 -2.48 -3.84 -0.18
CA GLN A 196 -3.57 -4.54 0.48
C GLN A 196 -4.72 -3.60 0.87
N ALA A 197 -4.39 -2.41 1.39
CA ALA A 197 -5.38 -1.40 1.73
C ALA A 197 -6.16 -0.95 0.50
N GLU A 198 -5.48 -0.74 -0.63
CA GLU A 198 -6.11 -0.38 -1.89
C GLU A 198 -7.01 -1.51 -2.41
N ALA A 199 -6.54 -2.75 -2.38
CA ALA A 199 -7.35 -3.91 -2.75
C ALA A 199 -8.61 -4.06 -1.86
N ASN A 200 -8.49 -3.82 -0.56
CA ASN A 200 -9.62 -3.84 0.36
C ASN A 200 -10.62 -2.71 0.05
N ARG A 201 -10.15 -1.49 -0.20
CA ARG A 201 -11.02 -0.37 -0.59
C ARG A 201 -11.77 -0.67 -1.88
N ALA A 202 -11.08 -1.14 -2.92
CA ALA A 202 -11.69 -1.53 -4.18
C ALA A 202 -12.75 -2.62 -3.99
N LYS A 203 -12.49 -3.58 -3.09
CA LYS A 203 -13.46 -4.62 -2.72
C LYS A 203 -14.69 -4.04 -2.02
N ASP A 204 -14.51 -3.13 -1.07
CA ASP A 204 -15.61 -2.50 -0.33
C ASP A 204 -16.48 -1.62 -1.23
N GLU A 205 -15.86 -0.82 -2.11
CA GLU A 205 -16.55 -0.05 -3.13
C GLU A 205 -17.35 -0.96 -4.08
N PHE A 206 -16.74 -2.05 -4.53
CA PHE A 206 -17.43 -3.05 -5.35
C PHE A 206 -18.65 -3.64 -4.64
N LEU A 207 -18.52 -4.03 -3.36
CA LEU A 207 -19.63 -4.58 -2.58
C LEU A 207 -20.75 -3.56 -2.37
N ALA A 208 -20.41 -2.28 -2.17
CA ALA A 208 -21.38 -1.21 -2.05
C ALA A 208 -22.18 -1.00 -3.35
N ILE A 209 -21.49 -0.96 -4.49
CA ILE A 209 -22.10 -0.84 -5.82
C ILE A 209 -22.99 -2.06 -6.11
N ALA A 210 -22.47 -3.28 -5.91
CA ALA A 210 -23.23 -4.51 -6.13
C ALA A 210 -24.51 -4.54 -5.27
N SER A 211 -24.42 -4.14 -4.00
CA SER A 211 -25.57 -4.07 -3.10
C SER A 211 -26.64 -3.09 -3.58
N HIS A 212 -26.22 -1.92 -4.07
CA HIS A 212 -27.14 -0.92 -4.63
C HIS A 212 -27.82 -1.45 -5.90
N GLU A 213 -27.03 -1.97 -6.83
CA GLU A 213 -27.48 -2.47 -8.11
C GLU A 213 -28.46 -3.64 -7.97
N LEU A 214 -28.24 -4.54 -7.01
CA LEU A 214 -29.15 -5.65 -6.73
C LEU A 214 -30.44 -5.20 -6.02
N ARG A 215 -30.36 -4.19 -5.14
CA ARG A 215 -31.50 -3.72 -4.35
C ARG A 215 -32.54 -3.00 -5.21
N SER A 216 -32.10 -2.19 -6.18
CA SER A 216 -33.00 -1.39 -7.03
C SER A 216 -34.07 -2.23 -7.78
N PRO A 217 -33.72 -3.26 -8.57
CA PRO A 217 -34.71 -4.10 -9.24
C PRO A 217 -35.54 -4.90 -8.24
N LEU A 218 -34.94 -5.34 -7.13
CA LEU A 218 -35.67 -6.06 -6.07
C LEU A 218 -36.78 -5.20 -5.45
N SER A 219 -36.47 -3.95 -5.12
CA SER A 219 -37.43 -2.99 -4.55
C SER A 219 -38.58 -2.73 -5.53
N ALA A 220 -38.30 -2.64 -6.84
CA ALA A 220 -39.33 -2.49 -7.85
C ALA A 220 -40.25 -3.72 -7.92
N ILE A 221 -39.68 -4.94 -7.92
CA ILE A 221 -40.45 -6.20 -7.89
C ILE A 221 -41.34 -6.25 -6.65
N LEU A 222 -40.76 -6.03 -5.46
CA LEU A 222 -41.48 -6.08 -4.19
C LEU A 222 -42.60 -5.03 -4.13
N GLY A 223 -42.36 -3.82 -4.63
CA GLY A 223 -43.36 -2.75 -4.68
C GLY A 223 -44.59 -3.14 -5.52
N TRP A 224 -44.38 -3.70 -6.72
CA TRP A 224 -45.50 -4.16 -7.57
C TRP A 224 -46.22 -5.38 -7.01
N VAL A 225 -45.50 -6.33 -6.41
CA VAL A 225 -46.11 -7.47 -5.72
C VAL A 225 -46.96 -7.01 -4.54
N GLN A 226 -46.50 -6.04 -3.74
CA GLN A 226 -47.26 -5.47 -2.63
C GLN A 226 -48.50 -4.71 -3.10
N LEU A 227 -48.39 -3.94 -4.19
CA LEU A 227 -49.53 -3.25 -4.81
C LEU A 227 -50.58 -4.24 -5.33
N ALA A 228 -50.14 -5.31 -6.02
CA ALA A 228 -51.03 -6.35 -6.52
C ALA A 228 -51.72 -7.14 -5.40
N ARG A 229 -51.06 -7.31 -4.24
CA ARG A 229 -51.67 -7.97 -3.06
C ARG A 229 -52.63 -7.08 -2.28
N SER A 230 -52.40 -5.76 -2.26
CA SER A 230 -53.14 -4.82 -1.38
C SER A 230 -54.29 -4.12 -2.08
N ARG A 231 -54.38 -4.17 -3.41
CA ARG A 231 -55.42 -3.48 -4.19
C ARG A 231 -56.02 -4.41 -5.23
N ASN A 232 -57.31 -4.19 -5.51
CA ASN A 232 -57.96 -4.77 -6.69
C ASN A 232 -57.50 -3.99 -7.93
N LEU A 233 -56.37 -4.41 -8.51
CA LEU A 233 -55.84 -3.79 -9.73
C LEU A 233 -56.76 -4.13 -10.91
N ASN A 234 -57.00 -3.16 -11.79
CA ASN A 234 -57.64 -3.47 -13.07
C ASN A 234 -56.69 -4.27 -13.98
N GLU A 235 -57.25 -4.88 -15.02
CA GLU A 235 -56.51 -5.76 -15.92
C GLU A 235 -55.31 -5.07 -16.58
N ALA A 236 -55.48 -3.83 -17.03
CA ALA A 236 -54.40 -3.03 -17.63
C ALA A 236 -53.24 -2.77 -16.65
N THR A 237 -53.54 -2.44 -15.39
CA THR A 237 -52.51 -2.20 -14.36
C THR A 237 -51.84 -3.50 -13.95
N THR A 238 -52.58 -4.61 -13.95
CA THR A 238 -52.04 -5.95 -13.67
C THR A 238 -51.05 -6.37 -14.74
N SER A 239 -51.38 -6.22 -16.03
CA SER A 239 -50.48 -6.53 -17.14
C SER A 239 -49.18 -5.72 -17.05
N ARG A 240 -49.30 -4.40 -16.80
CA ARG A 240 -48.14 -3.52 -16.62
C ARG A 240 -47.28 -3.92 -15.41
N ALA A 241 -47.91 -4.31 -14.29
CA ALA A 241 -47.18 -4.77 -13.11
C ALA A 241 -46.37 -6.04 -13.41
N LEU A 242 -46.97 -7.02 -14.10
CA LEU A 242 -46.31 -8.25 -14.52
C LEU A 242 -45.13 -7.98 -15.46
N GLU A 243 -45.28 -7.10 -16.44
CA GLU A 243 -44.18 -6.68 -17.33
C GLU A 243 -43.02 -6.05 -16.57
N ILE A 244 -43.30 -5.17 -15.60
CA ILE A 244 -42.25 -4.52 -14.80
C ILE A 244 -41.56 -5.54 -13.89
N ILE A 245 -42.31 -6.45 -13.27
CA ILE A 245 -41.75 -7.53 -12.45
C ILE A 245 -40.84 -8.42 -13.30
N GLU A 246 -41.31 -8.89 -14.45
CA GLU A 246 -40.54 -9.77 -15.33
C GLU A 246 -39.25 -9.10 -15.81
N ARG A 247 -39.34 -7.85 -16.27
CA ARG A 247 -38.18 -7.08 -16.71
C ARG A 247 -37.14 -6.92 -15.60
N ASN A 248 -37.56 -6.58 -14.38
CA ASN A 248 -36.63 -6.40 -13.27
C ASN A 248 -36.04 -7.73 -12.80
N ALA A 249 -36.79 -8.83 -12.85
CA ALA A 249 -36.28 -10.16 -12.53
C ALA A 249 -35.20 -10.61 -13.53
N LYS A 250 -35.43 -10.37 -14.83
CA LYS A 250 -34.43 -10.61 -15.89
C LYS A 250 -33.17 -9.76 -15.68
N LEU A 251 -33.34 -8.47 -15.37
CA LEU A 251 -32.21 -7.57 -15.08
C LEU A 251 -31.39 -8.05 -13.87
N GLN A 252 -32.07 -8.49 -12.80
CA GLN A 252 -31.43 -8.98 -11.59
C GLN A 252 -30.62 -10.26 -11.84
N ASN A 253 -31.15 -11.21 -12.62
CA ASN A 253 -30.38 -12.41 -13.01
C ASN A 253 -29.12 -12.04 -13.79
N GLN A 254 -29.23 -11.12 -14.76
CA GLN A 254 -28.07 -10.64 -15.51
C GLN A 254 -27.01 -9.97 -14.61
N GLN A 255 -27.44 -9.19 -13.62
CA GLN A 255 -26.52 -8.59 -12.64
C GLN A 255 -25.82 -9.66 -11.80
N ILE A 256 -26.53 -10.71 -11.35
CA ILE A 256 -25.94 -11.82 -10.59
C ILE A 256 -24.88 -12.55 -11.43
N ASP A 257 -25.18 -12.86 -12.69
CA ASP A 257 -24.24 -13.53 -13.59
C ASP A 257 -22.97 -12.69 -13.81
N ASN A 258 -23.13 -11.38 -14.03
CA ASN A 258 -22.01 -10.45 -14.16
C ASN A 258 -21.14 -10.41 -12.89
N LEU A 259 -21.75 -10.42 -11.69
CA LEU A 259 -21.02 -10.45 -10.42
C LEU A 259 -20.25 -11.77 -10.25
N LEU A 260 -20.84 -12.90 -10.62
CA LEU A 260 -20.19 -14.22 -10.56
C LEU A 260 -19.00 -14.30 -11.53
N ASP A 261 -19.15 -13.79 -12.75
CA ASP A 261 -18.07 -13.73 -13.73
C ASP A 261 -16.93 -12.84 -13.27
N LEU A 262 -17.22 -11.65 -12.75
CA LEU A 262 -16.20 -10.77 -12.18
C LEU A 262 -15.51 -11.42 -10.96
N SER A 263 -16.25 -12.11 -10.10
CA SER A 263 -15.69 -12.84 -8.97
C SER A 263 -14.75 -13.99 -9.39
N ARG A 264 -15.03 -14.64 -10.52
CA ARG A 264 -14.10 -15.63 -11.11
C ARG A 264 -12.86 -14.95 -11.67
N LEU A 265 -13.02 -13.80 -12.32
CA LEU A 265 -11.93 -13.02 -12.92
C LEU A 265 -10.96 -12.52 -11.85
N LEU A 266 -11.46 -11.90 -10.78
CA LEU A 266 -10.63 -11.37 -9.68
C LEU A 266 -9.84 -12.46 -8.93
N ARG A 267 -10.32 -13.71 -8.94
CA ARG A 267 -9.61 -14.84 -8.33
C ARG A 267 -8.64 -15.54 -9.29
N GLY A 268 -8.49 -15.04 -10.51
CA GLY A 268 -7.71 -15.71 -11.56
C GLY A 268 -8.25 -17.08 -11.95
N LYS A 269 -9.53 -17.37 -11.65
CA LYS A 269 -10.16 -18.68 -11.88
C LYS A 269 -10.94 -18.77 -13.19
N VAL A 270 -10.79 -17.77 -14.08
CA VAL A 270 -11.39 -17.84 -15.41
C VAL A 270 -10.53 -18.76 -16.27
N CYS A 271 -11.01 -19.99 -16.47
CA CYS A 271 -10.44 -20.91 -17.44
C CYS A 271 -11.06 -20.63 -18.81
N LEU A 272 -10.28 -20.13 -19.75
CA LEU A 272 -10.71 -19.94 -21.13
C LEU A 272 -10.64 -21.27 -21.90
N LYS A 273 -11.72 -21.64 -22.58
CA LYS A 273 -11.75 -22.80 -23.47
C LYS A 273 -11.32 -22.38 -24.86
N ILE A 274 -10.02 -22.17 -25.04
CA ILE A 274 -9.46 -21.73 -26.32
C ILE A 274 -9.62 -22.84 -27.36
N GLY A 275 -10.28 -22.50 -28.46
CA GLY A 275 -10.42 -23.35 -29.64
C GLY A 275 -10.39 -22.54 -30.92
N ARG A 276 -10.37 -23.23 -32.06
CA ARG A 276 -10.51 -22.58 -33.37
C ARG A 276 -11.98 -22.23 -33.59
N VAL A 277 -12.28 -20.94 -33.68
CA VAL A 277 -13.65 -20.40 -33.74
C VAL A 277 -13.87 -19.68 -35.06
N HIS A 278 -15.01 -19.91 -35.70
CA HIS A 278 -15.42 -19.18 -36.90
C HIS A 278 -16.04 -17.83 -36.52
N LEU A 279 -15.27 -16.75 -36.68
CA LEU A 279 -15.61 -15.41 -36.18
C LEU A 279 -16.92 -14.86 -36.77
N PRO A 280 -17.19 -14.98 -38.10
CA PRO A 280 -18.45 -14.49 -38.66
C PRO A 280 -19.69 -15.19 -38.10
N SER A 281 -19.59 -16.46 -37.71
CA SER A 281 -20.72 -17.19 -37.10
C SER A 281 -21.04 -16.62 -35.72
N ILE A 282 -20.02 -16.38 -34.89
CA ILE A 282 -20.20 -15.81 -33.55
C ILE A 282 -20.85 -14.44 -33.61
N ILE A 283 -20.38 -13.58 -34.51
CA ILE A 283 -20.92 -12.23 -34.69
C ILE A 283 -22.37 -12.28 -35.18
N LYS A 284 -22.68 -13.16 -36.15
CA LYS A 284 -24.05 -13.35 -36.64
C LYS A 284 -25.00 -13.83 -35.53
N SER A 285 -24.59 -14.80 -34.72
CA SER A 285 -25.40 -15.28 -33.60
C SER A 285 -25.72 -14.17 -32.58
N ALA A 286 -24.76 -13.29 -32.28
CA ALA A 286 -25.01 -12.14 -31.42
C ALA A 286 -25.97 -11.12 -32.07
N LEU A 287 -25.81 -10.86 -33.37
CA LEU A 287 -26.68 -9.95 -34.13
C LEU A 287 -28.12 -10.45 -34.26
N ASP A 288 -28.32 -11.74 -34.53
CA ASP A 288 -29.66 -12.33 -34.67
C ASP A 288 -30.47 -12.18 -33.37
N THR A 289 -29.80 -12.25 -32.22
CA THR A 289 -30.41 -12.02 -30.91
C THR A 289 -30.84 -10.56 -30.70
N LEU A 290 -30.10 -9.62 -31.29
CA LEU A 290 -30.30 -8.17 -31.10
C LEU A 290 -31.14 -7.52 -32.20
N ARG A 291 -31.42 -8.24 -33.28
CA ARG A 291 -32.18 -7.79 -34.44
C ARG A 291 -33.55 -7.19 -34.09
N PRO A 292 -34.39 -7.82 -33.24
CA PRO A 292 -35.68 -7.25 -32.87
C PRO A 292 -35.55 -5.88 -32.17
N ALA A 293 -34.49 -5.69 -31.36
CA ALA A 293 -34.25 -4.43 -30.66
C ALA A 293 -33.72 -3.33 -31.59
N ALA A 294 -32.90 -3.68 -32.57
CA ALA A 294 -32.45 -2.76 -33.60
C ALA A 294 -33.60 -2.33 -34.52
N ASP A 295 -34.42 -3.28 -34.96
CA ASP A 295 -35.58 -3.05 -35.82
C ASP A 295 -36.63 -2.16 -35.14
N ALA A 296 -36.90 -2.39 -33.84
CA ALA A 296 -37.81 -1.56 -33.06
C ALA A 296 -37.40 -0.08 -32.99
N LYS A 297 -36.10 0.22 -33.10
CA LYS A 297 -35.54 1.58 -33.14
C LYS A 297 -35.22 2.08 -34.55
N ASN A 298 -35.53 1.30 -35.60
CA ASN A 298 -35.13 1.57 -36.99
C ASN A 298 -33.61 1.79 -37.16
N ILE A 299 -32.78 1.16 -36.32
CA ILE A 299 -31.32 1.27 -36.42
C ILE A 299 -30.82 0.31 -37.49
N ARG A 300 -30.17 0.84 -38.52
CA ARG A 300 -29.51 0.02 -39.53
C ARG A 300 -28.21 -0.56 -38.97
N VAL A 301 -28.06 -1.88 -39.07
CA VAL A 301 -26.82 -2.59 -38.71
C VAL A 301 -26.18 -3.17 -39.97
N GLU A 302 -24.92 -2.82 -40.21
CA GLU A 302 -24.14 -3.27 -41.36
C GLU A 302 -22.97 -4.15 -40.89
N THR A 303 -22.66 -5.20 -41.67
CA THR A 303 -21.56 -6.12 -41.35
C THR A 303 -20.59 -6.21 -42.52
N HIS A 304 -19.31 -6.21 -42.21
CA HIS A 304 -18.23 -6.40 -43.17
C HIS A 304 -17.23 -7.40 -42.61
N PHE A 305 -17.19 -8.60 -43.18
CA PHE A 305 -16.28 -9.66 -42.74
C PHE A 305 -15.18 -9.84 -43.77
N ASP A 306 -13.94 -9.48 -43.41
CA ASP A 306 -12.77 -9.81 -44.21
C ASP A 306 -12.53 -11.34 -44.21
N PRO A 307 -12.53 -12.00 -45.38
CA PRO A 307 -12.27 -13.44 -45.50
C PRO A 307 -10.94 -13.88 -44.88
N ALA A 308 -9.93 -13.00 -44.84
CA ALA A 308 -8.63 -13.27 -44.24
C ALA A 308 -8.71 -13.53 -42.72
N VAL A 309 -9.78 -13.11 -42.04
CA VAL A 309 -9.99 -13.27 -40.59
C VAL A 309 -11.22 -14.13 -40.27
N SER A 310 -11.38 -15.23 -41.02
CA SER A 310 -12.52 -16.12 -40.84
C SER A 310 -12.46 -16.98 -39.57
N TYR A 311 -11.25 -17.33 -39.12
CA TYR A 311 -11.04 -18.17 -37.94
C TYR A 311 -10.03 -17.56 -36.98
N VAL A 312 -10.35 -17.59 -35.69
CA VAL A 312 -9.48 -17.10 -34.61
C VAL A 312 -9.36 -18.15 -33.50
N LEU A 313 -8.25 -18.12 -32.76
CA LEU A 313 -8.12 -18.89 -31.52
C LEU A 313 -8.77 -18.10 -30.38
N ALA A 314 -9.92 -18.57 -29.91
CA ALA A 314 -10.68 -17.88 -28.87
C ALA A 314 -11.56 -18.86 -28.10
N ASP A 315 -12.09 -18.40 -26.97
CA ASP A 315 -13.25 -19.02 -26.33
C ASP A 315 -14.51 -18.50 -27.02
N ALA A 316 -15.27 -19.39 -27.67
CA ALA A 316 -16.44 -19.04 -28.46
C ALA A 316 -17.53 -18.33 -27.64
N GLU A 317 -17.77 -18.81 -26.41
CA GLU A 317 -18.82 -18.30 -25.53
C GLU A 317 -18.44 -16.90 -25.02
N ARG A 318 -17.19 -16.73 -24.58
CA ARG A 318 -16.69 -15.43 -24.12
C ARG A 318 -16.60 -14.41 -25.24
N LEU A 319 -16.19 -14.83 -26.44
CA LEU A 319 -16.15 -13.95 -27.59
C LEU A 319 -17.55 -13.50 -28.01
N GLN A 320 -18.53 -14.42 -28.01
CA GLN A 320 -19.93 -14.08 -28.25
C GLN A 320 -20.45 -13.07 -27.22
N GLN A 321 -20.12 -13.27 -25.94
CA GLN A 321 -20.50 -12.35 -24.86
C GLN A 321 -19.92 -10.94 -25.07
N VAL A 322 -18.65 -10.82 -25.47
CA VAL A 322 -18.02 -9.53 -25.78
C VAL A 322 -18.76 -8.84 -26.93
N VAL A 323 -18.96 -9.54 -28.05
CA VAL A 323 -19.64 -8.99 -29.23
C VAL A 323 -21.07 -8.56 -28.87
N TRP A 324 -21.81 -9.41 -28.16
CA TRP A 324 -23.17 -9.12 -27.71
C TRP A 324 -23.23 -7.89 -26.79
N ASN A 325 -22.31 -7.76 -25.83
CA ASN A 325 -22.24 -6.61 -24.92
C ASN A 325 -21.99 -5.30 -25.68
N LEU A 326 -21.02 -5.31 -26.60
CA LEU A 326 -20.68 -4.12 -27.40
C LEU A 326 -21.85 -3.71 -28.31
N LEU A 327 -22.47 -4.67 -28.99
CA LEU A 327 -23.63 -4.42 -29.86
C LEU A 327 -24.85 -3.95 -29.09
N THR A 328 -25.12 -4.54 -27.93
CA THR A 328 -26.21 -4.10 -27.05
C THR A 328 -26.03 -2.64 -26.66
N ASN A 329 -24.81 -2.25 -26.27
CA ASN A 329 -24.49 -0.86 -25.96
C ASN A 329 -24.66 0.05 -27.18
N ALA A 330 -24.15 -0.37 -28.36
CA ALA A 330 -24.28 0.40 -29.59
C ALA A 330 -25.75 0.68 -29.93
N ILE A 331 -26.62 -0.33 -29.91
CA ILE A 331 -28.06 -0.19 -30.21
C ILE A 331 -28.78 0.63 -29.11
N LYS A 332 -28.43 0.41 -27.83
CA LYS A 332 -29.04 1.13 -26.71
C LYS A 332 -28.79 2.63 -26.78
N PHE A 333 -27.55 3.03 -27.07
CA PHE A 333 -27.12 4.43 -27.02
C PHE A 333 -27.16 5.15 -28.38
N THR A 334 -27.47 4.44 -29.47
CA THR A 334 -27.76 5.09 -30.75
C THR A 334 -29.18 5.68 -30.74
N PRO A 335 -29.35 6.99 -31.01
CA PRO A 335 -30.67 7.61 -31.17
C PRO A 335 -31.40 7.07 -32.40
N GLU A 336 -32.73 7.05 -32.37
CA GLU A 336 -33.57 6.59 -33.50
C GLU A 336 -33.38 7.45 -34.77
N SER A 337 -32.95 8.72 -34.61
CA SER A 337 -32.68 9.65 -35.70
C SER A 337 -31.22 9.64 -36.17
N ALA A 338 -30.40 8.68 -35.73
CA ALA A 338 -29.00 8.62 -36.10
C ALA A 338 -28.84 8.40 -37.63
N PRO A 339 -28.11 9.28 -38.33
CA PRO A 339 -27.94 9.17 -39.78
C PRO A 339 -27.00 8.02 -40.18
N ASN A 340 -26.19 7.51 -39.23
CA ASN A 340 -25.16 6.53 -39.49
C ASN A 340 -25.56 5.14 -38.98
N PRO A 341 -25.30 4.07 -39.74
CA PRO A 341 -25.53 2.71 -39.30
C PRO A 341 -24.53 2.28 -38.22
N VAL A 342 -24.94 1.32 -37.39
CA VAL A 342 -23.99 0.58 -36.53
C VAL A 342 -23.25 -0.40 -37.42
N GLN A 343 -21.91 -0.31 -37.47
CA GLN A 343 -21.09 -1.16 -38.34
C GLN A 343 -20.27 -2.15 -37.51
N VAL A 344 -20.25 -3.42 -37.95
CA VAL A 344 -19.35 -4.45 -37.43
C VAL A 344 -18.38 -4.86 -38.51
N ARG A 345 -17.08 -4.71 -38.25
CA ARG A 345 -16.01 -5.03 -39.20
C ARG A 345 -15.01 -6.01 -38.60
N THR A 346 -14.54 -6.95 -39.40
CA THR A 346 -13.36 -7.77 -39.06
C THR A 346 -12.24 -7.41 -40.02
N GLU A 347 -11.05 -7.10 -39.49
CA GLU A 347 -9.89 -6.66 -40.27
C GLU A 347 -8.64 -7.40 -39.76
N PRO A 348 -7.67 -7.73 -40.64
CA PRO A 348 -6.44 -8.38 -40.22
C PRO A 348 -5.61 -7.47 -39.31
N THR A 349 -5.11 -8.02 -38.21
CA THR A 349 -4.13 -7.34 -37.37
C THR A 349 -2.78 -7.30 -38.08
N ALA A 350 -2.10 -6.15 -38.05
CA ALA A 350 -0.77 -5.95 -38.64
C ALA A 350 0.31 -6.91 -38.09
N SER A 351 0.00 -7.64 -37.02
CA SER A 351 0.87 -8.61 -36.35
C SER A 351 0.84 -10.02 -36.96
N GLY A 352 -0.09 -10.34 -37.87
CA GLY A 352 -0.14 -11.66 -38.52
C GLY A 352 -0.33 -12.87 -37.58
N VAL A 353 -0.87 -12.66 -36.39
CA VAL A 353 -1.24 -13.73 -35.42
C VAL A 353 -2.74 -13.95 -35.46
#